data_AF-A0A6P0TEW8-F1
#
_entry.id   AF-A0A6P0TEW8-F1
#
_cell.length_a   1.000
_cell.length_b   1.000
_cell.length_c   1.000
_cell.angle_alpha   90.00
_cell.angle_beta   90.00
_cell.angle_gamma   90.00
#
_symmetry.space_group_name_H-M   'P 1'
#
loop_
_entity.id
_entity.type
_entity.pdbx_description
1 polymer ?
#
loop_
_entity_poly.entity_id
_entity_poly.type
_entity_poly.pdbx_seq_one_letter_code
_entity_poly.pdbx_strand_id
1 'polypeptide(L)'
;WSVGDRHGPSGSLVAACGDGVDLSVPGSMEITEIMTLNMTPKCVVASILNGLIVAIALGGDGRQVQAQSSLDPDPGQFDGRMDSDNPDATAPPRTLRASTFLDWLLEPENPDGDEEPRTKRGDDFCLVTFAPNQVNVLWSDRPTFIIQGAPRSLVLYRDLAQDPIWEYPVNEAEVVVYTGPPLEPDTVYTFRAQHPTFPSTIYEQRQLSTLSFEDEVLTTMGLLVLEGEMRSAGESEEAIALARADYLWQQGLETDAWATVLPLQDESAEVAAAVQMGYEQWCGGQGE
;
A
#
# COMPACT_ATOMS: atom_id res chain seq x y z
N TRP A 1 22.35 -57.94 -17.40
CA TRP A 1 21.47 -56.80 -17.66
C TRP A 1 21.42 -56.03 -16.35
N SER A 2 22.19 -54.94 -16.25
CA SER A 2 22.23 -54.09 -15.06
C SER A 2 21.35 -52.87 -15.26
N VAL A 3 20.56 -52.55 -14.25
CA VAL A 3 19.78 -51.32 -14.13
C VAL A 3 20.74 -50.23 -13.69
N GLY A 4 20.82 -49.15 -14.46
CA GLY A 4 21.60 -47.96 -14.14
C GLY A 4 20.73 -46.91 -13.45
N ASP A 5 21.20 -46.42 -12.30
CA ASP A 5 20.63 -45.31 -11.55
C ASP A 5 20.73 -44.01 -12.35
N ARG A 6 19.62 -43.28 -12.48
CA ARG A 6 19.57 -41.93 -13.04
C ARG A 6 19.69 -40.92 -11.91
N HIS A 7 20.78 -40.17 -11.89
CA HIS A 7 20.88 -38.92 -11.13
C HIS A 7 20.16 -37.81 -11.91
N GLY A 8 19.19 -37.16 -11.27
CA GLY A 8 18.56 -35.93 -11.78
C GLY A 8 19.49 -34.71 -11.60
N PRO A 9 19.27 -33.62 -12.35
CA PRO A 9 20.14 -32.45 -12.29
C PRO A 9 19.89 -31.65 -11.00
N SER A 10 20.94 -31.42 -10.22
CA SER A 10 20.95 -30.41 -9.17
C SER A 10 20.95 -29.02 -9.81
N GLY A 11 19.85 -28.28 -9.67
CA GLY A 11 19.80 -26.85 -10.00
C GLY A 11 20.42 -26.04 -8.88
N SER A 12 21.47 -25.27 -9.19
CA SER A 12 22.03 -24.26 -8.28
C SER A 12 21.31 -22.94 -8.51
N LEU A 13 20.62 -22.44 -7.48
CA LEU A 13 20.05 -21.10 -7.44
C LEU A 13 21.11 -20.17 -6.86
N VAL A 14 21.84 -19.48 -7.73
CA VAL A 14 22.77 -18.42 -7.34
C VAL A 14 21.96 -17.14 -7.16
N ALA A 15 21.65 -16.79 -5.92
CA ALA A 15 21.10 -15.47 -5.61
C ALA A 15 22.21 -14.42 -5.73
N ALA A 16 21.94 -13.35 -6.48
CA ALA A 16 22.84 -12.22 -6.68
C ALA A 16 22.90 -11.33 -5.43
N CYS A 17 23.47 -11.85 -4.34
CA CYS A 17 23.98 -11.02 -3.26
C CYS A 17 25.46 -10.81 -3.56
N GLY A 18 25.85 -9.55 -3.82
CA GLY A 18 27.24 -9.18 -4.04
C GLY A 18 28.12 -9.71 -2.90
N ASP A 19 29.27 -10.25 -3.30
CA ASP A 19 30.26 -11.00 -2.52
C ASP A 19 29.87 -12.47 -2.26
N GLY A 20 30.42 -13.33 -3.12
CA GLY A 20 30.24 -14.78 -3.17
C GLY A 20 30.26 -15.50 -1.81
N VAL A 21 29.08 -15.62 -1.21
CA VAL A 21 28.78 -16.63 -0.19
C VAL A 21 28.19 -17.83 -0.93
N ASP A 22 28.98 -18.88 -1.07
CA ASP A 22 28.58 -20.14 -1.69
C ASP A 22 27.70 -20.93 -0.70
N LEU A 23 26.37 -20.77 -0.80
CA LEU A 23 25.40 -21.50 0.01
C LEU A 23 25.17 -22.89 -0.60
N SER A 24 26.13 -23.81 -0.38
CA SER A 24 25.92 -25.23 -0.65
C SER A 24 25.05 -25.84 0.45
N VAL A 25 23.77 -26.08 0.17
CA VAL A 25 22.85 -26.80 1.07
C VAL A 25 23.10 -28.32 0.91
N PRO A 26 23.54 -29.05 1.95
CA PRO A 26 23.61 -30.50 1.87
C PRO A 26 22.20 -31.09 1.95
N GLY A 27 21.95 -32.10 1.11
CA GLY A 27 20.71 -32.87 1.13
C GLY A 27 20.54 -33.57 2.47
N SER A 28 19.36 -33.39 3.07
CA SER A 28 18.88 -33.89 4.38
C SER A 28 19.44 -33.18 5.61
N MET A 29 18.70 -32.19 6.12
CA MET A 29 18.74 -31.76 7.52
C MET A 29 17.33 -31.49 8.02
N GLU A 30 17.03 -31.98 9.22
CA GLU A 30 15.83 -31.65 10.00
C GLU A 30 15.85 -30.18 10.41
N ILE A 31 14.67 -29.55 10.39
CA ILE A 31 14.46 -28.12 10.66
C ILE A 31 14.63 -27.86 12.17
N THR A 32 15.87 -27.74 12.66
CA THR A 32 16.16 -27.22 14.01
C THR A 32 17.61 -26.74 14.12
N GLU A 33 18.03 -25.77 13.31
CA GLU A 33 19.23 -24.98 13.63
C GLU A 33 19.15 -23.62 12.93
N ILE A 34 18.84 -22.57 13.69
CA ILE A 34 18.86 -21.19 13.21
C ILE A 34 20.32 -20.74 13.20
N MET A 35 20.95 -20.73 12.02
CA MET A 35 22.25 -20.10 11.82
C MET A 35 22.11 -18.59 11.98
N THR A 36 22.78 -18.03 13.00
CA THR A 36 22.98 -16.58 13.16
C THR A 36 24.01 -16.08 12.15
N LEU A 37 23.57 -15.83 10.91
CA LEU A 37 24.36 -15.13 9.92
C LEU A 37 24.16 -13.63 10.07
N ASN A 38 25.28 -12.90 10.17
CA ASN A 38 25.35 -11.44 10.11
C ASN A 38 25.04 -11.00 8.67
N MET A 39 23.78 -11.11 8.27
CA MET A 39 23.29 -10.66 6.98
C MET A 39 22.87 -9.19 7.11
N THR A 40 23.13 -8.40 6.07
CA THR A 40 22.49 -7.09 5.96
C THR A 40 20.97 -7.26 5.90
N PRO A 41 20.17 -6.29 6.39
CA PRO A 41 18.71 -6.40 6.41
C PRO A 41 18.10 -6.82 5.08
N LYS A 42 18.67 -6.34 3.96
CA LYS A 42 18.27 -6.70 2.59
C LYS A 42 18.41 -8.21 2.28
N CYS A 43 19.44 -8.88 2.81
CA CYS A 43 19.68 -10.30 2.59
C CYS A 43 18.78 -11.21 3.45
N VAL A 44 18.42 -10.77 4.65
CA VAL A 44 17.48 -11.50 5.53
C VAL A 44 16.10 -11.54 4.88
N VAL A 45 15.63 -10.41 4.36
CA VAL A 45 14.32 -10.29 3.69
C VAL A 45 14.28 -11.17 2.44
N ALA A 46 15.32 -11.18 1.60
CA ALA A 46 15.39 -12.07 0.44
C ALA A 46 15.34 -13.56 0.81
N SER A 47 15.95 -13.95 1.94
CA SER A 47 15.94 -15.33 2.42
C SER A 47 14.57 -15.74 2.98
N ILE A 48 13.91 -14.86 3.72
CA ILE A 48 12.54 -15.07 4.21
C ILE A 48 11.54 -15.13 3.04
N LEU A 49 11.66 -14.21 2.08
CA LEU A 49 10.83 -14.21 0.86
C LEU A 49 10.98 -15.52 0.08
N ASN A 50 12.21 -15.99 -0.14
CA ASN A 50 12.44 -17.27 -0.81
C ASN A 50 11.85 -18.44 -0.02
N GLY A 51 11.98 -18.44 1.32
CA GLY A 51 11.37 -19.46 2.17
C GLY A 51 9.84 -19.47 2.10
N LEU A 52 9.22 -18.29 2.12
CA LEU A 52 7.77 -18.12 2.06
C LEU A 52 7.21 -18.47 0.67
N ILE A 53 7.86 -18.02 -0.40
CA ILE A 53 7.48 -18.35 -1.78
C ILE A 53 7.54 -19.87 -2.00
N VAL A 54 8.56 -20.54 -1.48
CA VAL A 54 8.66 -21.99 -1.52
C VAL A 54 7.56 -22.65 -0.68
N ALA A 55 7.23 -22.13 0.50
CA ALA A 55 6.14 -22.66 1.32
C ALA A 55 4.76 -22.49 0.67
N ILE A 56 4.49 -21.35 0.04
CA ILE A 56 3.24 -21.07 -0.70
C ILE A 56 3.16 -21.95 -1.96
N ALA A 57 4.26 -22.07 -2.72
CA ALA A 57 4.29 -22.90 -3.93
C ALA A 57 4.19 -24.41 -3.66
N LEU A 58 4.64 -24.87 -2.50
CA LEU A 58 4.56 -26.28 -2.10
C LEU A 58 3.30 -26.61 -1.26
N GLY A 59 2.51 -25.60 -0.88
CA GLY A 59 1.32 -25.73 -0.03
C GLY A 59 0.04 -26.23 -0.71
N GLY A 60 0.11 -26.70 -1.96
CA GLY A 60 -1.05 -27.21 -2.71
C GLY A 60 -1.70 -28.49 -2.16
N ASP A 61 -1.10 -29.14 -1.16
CA ASP A 61 -1.64 -30.33 -0.50
C ASP A 61 -2.03 -30.04 0.95
N GLY A 62 -3.15 -29.33 1.15
CA GLY A 62 -4.14 -29.49 2.23
C GLY A 62 -3.71 -29.80 3.68
N ARG A 63 -2.46 -29.60 4.08
CA ARG A 63 -1.95 -29.87 5.43
C ARG A 63 -1.80 -28.56 6.17
N GLN A 64 -2.80 -28.24 6.99
CA GLN A 64 -2.73 -27.18 7.98
C GLN A 64 -1.52 -27.41 8.90
N VAL A 65 -0.55 -26.50 8.85
CA VAL A 65 0.48 -26.39 9.88
C VAL A 65 -0.15 -25.63 11.04
N GLN A 66 -0.54 -26.35 12.10
CA GLN A 66 -0.95 -25.73 13.36
C GLN A 66 0.28 -25.17 14.07
N ALA A 67 0.41 -23.84 14.09
CA ALA A 67 1.30 -23.17 15.02
C ALA A 67 0.68 -23.23 16.43
N GLN A 68 1.25 -24.05 17.31
CA GLN A 68 0.89 -24.05 18.72
C GLN A 68 1.52 -22.84 19.41
N SER A 69 0.69 -21.82 19.68
CA SER A 69 1.02 -20.74 20.61
C SER A 69 0.68 -21.20 22.03
N SER A 70 1.69 -21.58 22.82
CA SER A 70 1.52 -21.82 24.26
C SER A 70 1.93 -20.57 25.03
N LEU A 71 0.96 -19.67 25.22
CA LEU A 71 1.02 -18.63 26.25
C LEU A 71 -0.25 -18.80 27.09
N ASP A 72 -0.11 -19.52 28.21
CA ASP A 72 -1.12 -19.59 29.26
C ASP A 72 -1.16 -18.24 30.00
N PRO A 73 -2.29 -17.52 30.03
CA PRO A 73 -2.49 -16.42 30.97
C PRO A 73 -2.95 -16.93 32.34
N ASP A 74 -2.27 -16.43 33.37
CA ASP A 74 -2.54 -16.60 34.80
C ASP A 74 -3.95 -16.08 35.20
N PRO A 75 -4.83 -16.89 35.81
CA PRO A 75 -6.17 -16.45 36.19
C PRO A 75 -6.13 -15.64 37.50
N GLY A 76 -5.80 -14.36 37.38
CA GLY A 76 -5.94 -13.36 38.44
C GLY A 76 -7.39 -12.92 38.64
N GLN A 77 -8.00 -13.47 39.69
CA GLN A 77 -9.20 -13.09 40.42
C GLN A 77 -9.62 -11.60 40.30
N PHE A 78 -10.72 -11.32 39.58
CA PHE A 78 -11.40 -10.02 39.55
C PHE A 78 -12.74 -10.13 40.27
N ASP A 79 -12.81 -9.64 41.50
CA ASP A 79 -14.04 -9.64 42.31
C ASP A 79 -15.05 -8.63 41.74
N GLY A 80 -16.22 -9.18 41.37
CA GLY A 80 -17.33 -8.45 40.79
C GLY A 80 -18.00 -7.50 41.78
N ARG A 81 -18.15 -6.26 41.34
CA ARG A 81 -19.23 -5.37 41.80
C ARG A 81 -19.54 -4.38 40.67
N MET A 82 -20.51 -4.73 39.84
CA MET A 82 -21.08 -3.81 38.85
C MET A 82 -22.56 -3.64 39.16
N ASP A 83 -22.90 -2.41 39.54
CA ASP A 83 -24.24 -1.94 39.81
C ASP A 83 -25.08 -2.05 38.53
N SER A 84 -26.17 -2.81 38.65
CA SER A 84 -27.14 -3.06 37.59
C SER A 84 -28.26 -2.04 37.71
N ASP A 85 -28.22 -0.95 36.94
CA ASP A 85 -29.38 -0.10 36.64
C ASP A 85 -29.04 0.88 35.49
N ASN A 86 -29.02 0.41 34.24
CA ASN A 86 -29.13 1.28 33.06
C ASN A 86 -30.16 0.71 32.07
N PRO A 87 -31.40 1.23 32.03
CA PRO A 87 -32.48 0.69 31.21
C PRO A 87 -32.47 1.08 29.72
N ASP A 88 -31.40 1.69 29.19
CA ASP A 88 -31.35 2.18 27.80
C ASP A 88 -30.45 1.35 26.85
N ALA A 89 -30.45 0.03 27.00
CA ALA A 89 -29.57 -0.91 26.29
C ALA A 89 -30.26 -1.73 25.18
N THR A 90 -31.23 -1.17 24.46
CA THR A 90 -31.92 -1.88 23.35
C THR A 90 -31.54 -1.42 21.94
N ALA A 91 -30.62 -0.47 21.79
CA ALA A 91 -29.99 -0.25 20.49
C ALA A 91 -28.99 -1.40 20.23
N PRO A 92 -29.14 -2.20 19.15
CA PRO A 92 -28.12 -3.16 18.79
C PRO A 92 -26.79 -2.42 18.64
N PRO A 93 -25.65 -2.99 19.10
CA PRO A 93 -24.35 -2.38 18.87
C PRO A 93 -24.22 -2.12 17.38
N ARG A 94 -24.00 -0.85 17.00
CA ARG A 94 -23.65 -0.50 15.62
C ARG A 94 -22.38 -1.26 15.29
N THR A 95 -22.50 -2.36 14.55
CA THR A 95 -21.36 -2.99 13.90
C THR A 95 -20.83 -1.95 12.92
N LEU A 96 -19.74 -1.29 13.30
CA LEU A 96 -18.93 -0.51 12.38
C LEU A 96 -18.47 -1.50 11.30
N ARG A 97 -19.16 -1.52 10.16
CA ARG A 97 -18.60 -2.15 8.97
C ARG A 97 -17.35 -1.34 8.65
N ALA A 98 -16.20 -2.01 8.54
CA ALA A 98 -15.06 -1.38 7.91
C ALA A 98 -15.52 -0.99 6.50
N SER A 99 -15.55 0.31 6.20
CA SER A 99 -15.87 0.81 4.88
C SER A 99 -14.76 0.37 3.94
N THR A 100 -15.12 -0.24 2.81
CA THR A 100 -14.12 -0.57 1.80
C THR A 100 -13.65 0.69 1.06
N PHE A 101 -12.52 0.62 0.37
CA PHE A 101 -12.08 1.72 -0.50
C PHE A 101 -13.14 2.14 -1.52
N LEU A 102 -13.88 1.18 -2.11
CA LEU A 102 -14.99 1.51 -3.01
C LEU A 102 -16.16 2.13 -2.26
N ASP A 103 -16.53 1.61 -1.08
CA ASP A 103 -17.59 2.24 -0.28
C ASP A 103 -17.23 3.68 0.04
N TRP A 104 -15.97 3.95 0.39
CA TRP A 104 -15.50 5.32 0.63
C TRP A 104 -15.58 6.20 -0.62
N LEU A 105 -15.24 5.69 -1.81
CA LEU A 105 -15.40 6.42 -3.07
C LEU A 105 -16.86 6.69 -3.45
N LEU A 106 -17.75 5.78 -3.07
CA LEU A 106 -19.18 5.79 -3.43
C LEU A 106 -20.03 6.51 -2.38
N GLU A 107 -19.55 6.65 -1.14
CA GLU A 107 -20.25 7.32 -0.05
C GLU A 107 -20.02 8.83 -0.13
N PRO A 108 -21.02 9.62 -0.56
CA PRO A 108 -20.90 11.07 -0.48
C PRO A 108 -20.70 11.45 0.98
N GLU A 109 -19.60 12.14 1.29
CA GLU A 109 -19.41 12.77 2.60
C GLU A 109 -20.68 13.57 2.91
N ASN A 110 -21.43 13.12 3.93
CA ASN A 110 -22.68 13.76 4.28
C ASN A 110 -22.33 15.15 4.84
N PRO A 111 -22.70 16.26 4.18
CA PRO A 111 -22.29 17.62 4.56
C PRO A 111 -23.00 18.13 5.83
N ASP A 112 -23.62 17.25 6.62
CA ASP A 112 -24.37 17.58 7.84
C ASP A 112 -23.46 18.01 9.02
N GLY A 113 -22.13 18.04 8.83
CA GLY A 113 -21.23 18.75 9.73
C GLY A 113 -21.16 20.21 9.34
N ASP A 114 -21.30 21.13 10.30
CA ASP A 114 -21.17 22.59 10.14
C ASP A 114 -19.75 23.05 9.70
N GLU A 115 -19.00 22.24 8.94
CA GLU A 115 -17.72 22.63 8.39
C GLU A 115 -17.93 23.84 7.47
N GLU A 116 -17.25 24.93 7.80
CA GLU A 116 -17.27 26.15 7.00
C GLU A 116 -16.95 25.79 5.53
N PRO A 117 -17.73 26.29 4.56
CA PRO A 117 -17.52 25.98 3.16
C PRO A 117 -16.07 26.27 2.81
N ARG A 118 -15.34 25.24 2.36
CA ARG A 118 -13.95 25.35 1.91
C ARG A 118 -13.92 26.43 0.83
N THR A 119 -13.52 27.65 1.20
CA THR A 119 -13.54 28.79 0.29
C THR A 119 -12.74 28.43 -0.96
N LYS A 120 -13.39 28.56 -2.14
CA LYS A 120 -12.77 28.48 -3.47
C LYS A 120 -11.39 29.10 -3.44
N ARG A 121 -10.33 28.28 -3.36
CA ARG A 121 -8.97 28.76 -3.58
C ARG A 121 -8.76 28.82 -5.08
N GLY A 122 -9.31 29.88 -5.68
CA GLY A 122 -8.76 30.66 -6.80
C GLY A 122 -8.23 30.00 -8.08
N ASP A 123 -7.99 28.70 -8.15
CA ASP A 123 -7.22 28.09 -9.22
C ASP A 123 -7.87 26.77 -9.63
N ASP A 124 -8.00 26.54 -10.93
CA ASP A 124 -8.58 25.33 -11.56
C ASP A 124 -7.77 24.04 -11.27
N PHE A 125 -6.85 24.06 -10.30
CA PHE A 125 -5.94 22.97 -9.97
C PHE A 125 -6.38 22.23 -8.70
N CYS A 126 -6.44 20.91 -8.79
CA CYS A 126 -6.73 20.02 -7.68
C CYS A 126 -5.85 18.77 -7.77
N LEU A 127 -5.22 18.42 -6.66
CA LEU A 127 -4.40 17.23 -6.51
C LEU A 127 -5.19 16.17 -5.74
N VAL A 128 -5.67 15.15 -6.45
CA VAL A 128 -6.56 14.11 -5.89
C VAL A 128 -5.80 13.09 -5.07
N THR A 129 -4.54 12.80 -5.42
CA THR A 129 -3.79 11.68 -4.82
C THR A 129 -3.38 11.88 -3.36
N PHE A 130 -3.56 13.07 -2.80
CA PHE A 130 -3.04 13.42 -1.48
C PHE A 130 -4.05 14.14 -0.62
N ALA A 131 -4.33 13.57 0.55
CA ALA A 131 -5.09 14.24 1.59
C ALA A 131 -4.56 15.62 1.94
N PRO A 132 -5.45 16.62 2.05
CA PRO A 132 -5.05 17.95 2.42
C PRO A 132 -4.59 17.98 3.88
N ASN A 133 -3.57 18.80 4.14
CA ASN A 133 -3.10 19.15 5.49
C ASN A 133 -2.47 17.99 6.29
N GLN A 134 -2.13 16.87 5.65
CA GLN A 134 -1.34 15.81 6.24
C GLN A 134 -0.10 15.47 5.41
N VAL A 135 0.86 14.79 6.05
CA VAL A 135 2.00 14.18 5.35
C VAL A 135 1.48 12.91 4.69
N ASN A 136 1.59 12.83 3.37
CA ASN A 136 1.09 11.68 2.63
C ASN A 136 2.18 10.60 2.61
N VAL A 137 1.81 9.37 2.96
CA VAL A 137 2.75 8.26 3.03
C VAL A 137 2.65 7.44 1.75
N LEU A 138 3.80 7.08 1.19
CA LEU A 138 3.95 6.36 -0.07
C LEU A 138 4.60 5.01 0.18
N TRP A 139 4.00 3.95 -0.35
CA TRP A 139 4.64 2.63 -0.43
C TRP A 139 5.46 2.49 -1.72
N SER A 140 4.93 2.94 -2.86
CA SER A 140 5.63 2.86 -4.14
C SER A 140 6.82 3.82 -4.23
N ASP A 141 7.95 3.34 -4.74
CA ASP A 141 9.10 4.15 -5.14
C ASP A 141 8.87 4.93 -6.45
N ARG A 142 7.72 4.71 -7.10
CA ARG A 142 7.25 5.33 -8.34
C ARG A 142 5.76 5.69 -8.23
N PRO A 143 5.43 6.67 -7.38
CA PRO A 143 4.04 7.05 -7.15
C PRO A 143 3.37 7.55 -8.43
N THR A 144 2.05 7.37 -8.49
CA THR A 144 1.20 7.97 -9.52
C THR A 144 0.48 9.15 -8.92
N PHE A 145 0.51 10.30 -9.59
CA PHE A 145 -0.18 11.51 -9.19
C PHE A 145 -1.42 11.69 -10.06
N ILE A 146 -2.55 12.03 -9.44
CA ILE A 146 -3.78 12.34 -10.17
C ILE A 146 -4.05 13.82 -9.95
N ILE A 147 -4.10 14.56 -11.05
CA ILE A 147 -4.35 15.99 -11.03
C ILE A 147 -5.53 16.36 -11.91
N GLN A 148 -6.30 17.33 -11.45
CA GLN A 148 -7.23 18.09 -12.27
C GLN A 148 -6.70 19.51 -12.41
N GLY A 149 -6.95 20.12 -13.57
CA GLY A 149 -6.44 21.45 -13.91
C GLY A 149 -5.20 21.42 -14.79
N ALA A 150 -4.62 22.61 -15.00
CA ALA A 150 -3.48 22.82 -15.89
C ALA A 150 -2.35 23.58 -15.17
N PRO A 151 -1.66 22.96 -14.19
CA PRO A 151 -0.42 23.52 -13.68
C PRO A 151 0.61 23.57 -14.82
N ARG A 152 1.65 24.39 -14.67
CA ARG A 152 2.77 24.41 -15.62
C ARG A 152 3.55 23.11 -15.58
N SER A 153 3.89 22.70 -14.37
CA SER A 153 4.73 21.57 -14.09
C SER A 153 4.49 21.05 -12.67
N LEU A 154 4.74 19.76 -12.50
CA LEU A 154 4.88 19.10 -11.21
C LEU A 154 6.36 18.99 -10.91
N VAL A 155 6.75 19.31 -9.69
CA VAL A 155 8.15 19.31 -9.28
C VAL A 155 8.29 18.59 -7.95
N LEU A 156 9.23 17.66 -7.87
CA LEU A 156 9.53 16.93 -6.66
C LEU A 156 10.94 17.28 -6.19
N TYR A 157 11.03 17.66 -4.92
CA TYR A 157 12.28 17.94 -4.23
C TYR A 157 12.49 16.89 -3.15
N ARG A 158 13.75 16.48 -2.94
CA ARG A 158 14.14 15.73 -1.75
C ARG A 158 14.36 16.73 -0.60
N ASP A 159 13.59 16.62 0.47
CA ASP A 159 13.70 17.49 1.66
C ASP A 159 13.80 19.00 1.30
N LEU A 160 14.72 19.75 1.92
CA LEU A 160 15.00 21.17 1.67
C LEU A 160 16.00 21.40 0.52
N ALA A 161 16.21 20.42 -0.37
CA ALA A 161 17.11 20.58 -1.51
C ALA A 161 16.65 21.74 -2.42
N GLN A 162 17.63 22.48 -2.95
CA GLN A 162 17.35 23.59 -3.87
C GLN A 162 17.04 23.10 -5.28
N ASP A 163 17.65 21.98 -5.69
CA ASP A 163 17.48 21.40 -7.01
C ASP A 163 16.38 20.31 -6.99
N PRO A 164 15.48 20.31 -7.98
CA PRO A 164 14.46 19.28 -8.08
C PRO A 164 15.10 17.93 -8.48
N ILE A 165 14.61 16.84 -7.89
CA ILE A 165 14.99 15.49 -8.30
C ILE A 165 14.18 15.01 -9.51
N TRP A 166 13.04 15.67 -9.76
CA TRP A 166 12.16 15.41 -10.88
C TRP A 166 11.30 16.63 -11.17
N GLU A 167 11.11 16.91 -12.46
CA GLU A 167 10.18 17.92 -12.96
C GLU A 167 9.44 17.33 -14.16
N TYR A 168 8.13 17.54 -14.20
CA TYR A 168 7.25 17.05 -15.24
C TYR A 168 6.39 18.19 -15.78
N PRO A 169 6.52 18.56 -17.07
CA PRO A 169 5.66 19.57 -17.67
C PRO A 169 4.25 18.99 -17.84
N VAL A 170 3.24 19.74 -17.38
CA VAL A 170 1.84 19.32 -17.50
C VAL A 170 1.17 20.14 -18.60
N ASN A 171 0.41 19.47 -19.47
CA ASN A 171 -0.31 20.13 -20.54
C ASN A 171 -1.83 20.12 -20.28
N GLU A 172 -2.36 19.06 -19.68
CA GLU A 172 -3.77 18.94 -19.33
C GLU A 172 -3.99 18.13 -18.04
N ALA A 173 -5.25 17.95 -17.63
CA ALA A 173 -5.59 17.11 -16.49
C ALA A 173 -5.16 15.67 -16.78
N GLU A 174 -4.29 15.13 -15.92
CA GLU A 174 -3.52 13.93 -16.24
C GLU A 174 -3.33 13.03 -15.02
N VAL A 175 -3.29 11.73 -15.30
CA VAL A 175 -2.66 10.74 -14.43
C VAL A 175 -1.18 10.74 -14.77
N VAL A 176 -0.36 11.26 -13.85
CA VAL A 176 1.08 11.41 -14.04
C VAL A 176 1.82 10.37 -13.23
N VAL A 177 2.41 9.39 -13.92
CA VAL A 177 3.31 8.41 -13.28
C VAL A 177 4.69 9.04 -13.08
N TYR A 178 5.23 8.96 -11.87
CA TYR A 178 6.58 9.44 -11.59
C TYR A 178 7.64 8.65 -12.38
N THR A 179 8.41 9.37 -13.20
CA THR A 179 9.44 8.80 -14.10
C THR A 179 10.87 9.07 -13.65
N GLY A 180 11.06 9.69 -12.50
CA GLY A 180 12.38 9.99 -11.96
C GLY A 180 13.12 8.77 -11.40
N PRO A 181 14.27 9.00 -10.75
CA PRO A 181 14.97 7.98 -9.98
C PRO A 181 14.07 7.43 -8.86
N PRO A 182 14.12 6.12 -8.53
CA PRO A 182 13.38 5.54 -7.42
C PRO A 182 13.46 6.38 -6.15
N LEU A 183 12.31 6.58 -5.49
CA LEU A 183 12.29 7.25 -4.20
C LEU A 183 12.96 6.36 -3.14
N GLU A 184 13.82 6.96 -2.34
CA GLU A 184 14.45 6.29 -1.21
C GLU A 184 13.43 6.09 -0.07
N PRO A 185 13.47 4.94 0.63
CA PRO A 185 12.64 4.72 1.82
C PRO A 185 13.02 5.67 2.96
N ASP A 186 12.12 5.86 3.92
CA ASP A 186 12.31 6.73 5.10
C ASP A 186 12.75 8.16 4.73
N THR A 187 12.26 8.67 3.60
CA THR A 187 12.66 9.97 3.05
C THR A 187 11.46 10.87 2.84
N VAL A 188 11.58 12.12 3.28
CA VAL A 188 10.56 13.16 3.06
C VAL A 188 10.87 13.93 1.77
N TYR A 189 9.84 14.13 0.97
CA TYR A 189 9.86 14.88 -0.28
C TYR A 189 8.88 16.05 -0.21
N THR A 190 9.21 17.11 -0.94
CA THR A 190 8.30 18.23 -1.16
C THR A 190 7.81 18.18 -2.60
N PHE A 191 6.51 17.96 -2.76
CA PHE A 191 5.83 18.06 -4.05
C PHE A 191 5.31 19.47 -4.26
N ARG A 192 5.48 20.01 -5.47
CA ARG A 192 4.98 21.32 -5.87
C ARG A 192 4.31 21.27 -7.23
N ALA A 193 3.14 21.89 -7.33
CA ALA A 193 2.53 22.25 -8.61
C ALA A 193 2.81 23.73 -8.90
N GLN A 194 3.46 24.02 -10.02
CA GLN A 194 3.79 25.39 -10.43
C GLN A 194 2.67 26.03 -11.25
N HIS A 195 2.46 27.33 -11.08
CA HIS A 195 1.45 28.09 -11.84
C HIS A 195 1.84 28.18 -13.33
N PRO A 196 0.89 28.01 -14.29
CA PRO A 196 1.10 28.06 -15.75
C PRO A 196 1.83 29.33 -16.20
N THR A 197 1.28 30.48 -15.82
CA THR A 197 1.78 31.80 -16.22
C THR A 197 2.96 32.31 -15.39
N PHE A 198 2.96 32.05 -14.08
CA PHE A 198 3.92 32.63 -13.13
C PHE A 198 4.76 31.52 -12.48
N PRO A 199 5.89 31.09 -13.07
CA PRO A 199 6.66 29.95 -12.56
C PRO A 199 7.23 30.12 -11.14
N SER A 200 7.27 31.34 -10.60
CA SER A 200 7.61 31.60 -9.19
C SER A 200 6.44 31.40 -8.23
N THR A 201 5.22 31.26 -8.74
CA THR A 201 3.99 31.06 -7.97
C THR A 201 3.70 29.57 -7.88
N ILE A 202 3.48 29.09 -6.66
CA ILE A 202 3.16 27.71 -6.36
C ILE A 202 1.63 27.62 -6.20
N TYR A 203 0.98 26.76 -6.98
CA TYR A 203 -0.44 26.45 -6.78
C TYR A 203 -0.66 25.62 -5.53
N GLU A 204 0.15 24.56 -5.41
CA GLU A 204 0.02 23.61 -4.32
C GLU A 204 1.39 23.10 -3.90
N GLN A 205 1.53 22.88 -2.59
CA GLN A 205 2.69 22.24 -2.01
C GLN A 205 2.23 21.17 -1.02
N ARG A 206 2.77 19.95 -1.15
CA ARG A 206 2.51 18.82 -0.25
C ARG A 206 3.82 18.22 0.25
N GLN A 207 3.80 17.70 1.46
CA GLN A 207 4.86 16.84 1.98
C GLN A 207 4.46 15.39 1.78
N LEU A 208 5.40 14.64 1.21
CA LEU A 208 5.29 13.20 0.99
C LEU A 208 6.37 12.52 1.82
N SER A 209 6.08 11.38 2.42
CA SER A 209 7.07 10.52 3.03
C SER A 209 6.97 9.15 2.39
N THR A 210 8.10 8.51 2.12
CA THR A 210 8.10 7.08 1.83
C THR A 210 8.00 6.28 3.13
N LEU A 211 7.49 5.07 3.05
CA LEU A 211 7.51 4.13 4.17
C LEU A 211 8.93 3.88 4.66
N SER A 212 9.04 3.53 5.95
CA SER A 212 10.27 2.96 6.47
C SER A 212 10.53 1.62 5.77
N PHE A 213 11.78 1.18 5.72
CA PHE A 213 12.11 -0.13 5.14
C PHE A 213 11.36 -1.29 5.83
N GLU A 214 11.13 -1.19 7.14
CA GLU A 214 10.38 -2.20 7.90
C GLU A 214 8.90 -2.22 7.48
N ASP A 215 8.26 -1.05 7.42
CA ASP A 215 6.85 -0.94 7.04
C ASP A 215 6.64 -1.29 5.56
N GLU A 216 7.60 -0.97 4.68
CA GLU A 216 7.60 -1.35 3.27
C GLU A 216 7.59 -2.89 3.13
N VAL A 217 8.44 -3.58 3.90
CA VAL A 217 8.50 -5.05 3.92
C VAL A 217 7.20 -5.64 4.47
N LEU A 218 6.68 -5.11 5.59
CA LEU A 218 5.43 -5.59 6.17
C LEU A 218 4.25 -5.41 5.21
N THR A 219 4.13 -4.23 4.60
CA THR A 219 3.10 -3.93 3.58
C THR A 219 3.20 -4.88 2.40
N THR A 220 4.41 -5.09 1.88
CA THR A 220 4.66 -5.98 0.73
C THR A 220 4.28 -7.42 1.06
N MET A 221 4.64 -7.91 2.25
CA MET A 221 4.31 -9.25 2.70
C MET A 221 2.80 -9.42 2.91
N GLY A 222 2.12 -8.43 3.49
CA GLY A 222 0.67 -8.42 3.64
C GLY A 222 -0.06 -8.52 2.30
N LEU A 223 0.36 -7.73 1.32
CA LEU A 223 -0.17 -7.80 -0.05
C LEU A 223 0.07 -9.16 -0.70
N LEU A 224 1.27 -9.74 -0.56
CA LEU A 224 1.56 -11.07 -1.11
C LEU A 224 0.68 -12.18 -0.51
N VAL A 225 0.45 -12.14 0.82
CA VAL A 225 -0.44 -13.09 1.49
C VAL A 225 -1.88 -12.91 1.01
N LEU A 226 -2.39 -11.68 1.01
CA LEU A 226 -3.74 -11.34 0.53
C LEU A 226 -3.97 -11.86 -0.89
N GLU A 227 -3.07 -11.54 -1.82
CA GLU A 227 -3.18 -11.99 -3.21
C GLU A 227 -3.12 -13.52 -3.32
N GLY A 228 -2.25 -14.16 -2.54
CA GLY A 228 -2.12 -15.63 -2.52
C GLY A 228 -3.40 -16.32 -2.04
N GLU A 229 -4.02 -15.80 -1.00
CA GLU A 229 -5.30 -16.29 -0.46
C GLU A 229 -6.44 -16.13 -1.48
N MET A 230 -6.57 -14.95 -2.09
CA MET A 230 -7.62 -14.68 -3.07
C MET A 230 -7.47 -15.51 -4.35
N ARG A 231 -6.24 -15.62 -4.88
CA ARG A 231 -5.99 -16.51 -6.04
C ARG A 231 -6.30 -17.96 -5.72
N SER A 232 -5.98 -18.43 -4.50
CA SER A 232 -6.29 -19.79 -4.06
C SER A 232 -7.80 -20.03 -3.91
N ALA A 233 -8.55 -19.00 -3.56
CA ALA A 233 -10.02 -19.02 -3.55
C ALA A 233 -10.65 -18.94 -4.96
N GLY A 234 -9.85 -18.66 -5.99
CA GLY A 234 -10.32 -18.56 -7.38
C GLY A 234 -10.99 -17.22 -7.70
N GLU A 235 -10.65 -16.16 -6.95
CA GLU A 235 -11.14 -14.80 -7.19
C GLU A 235 -10.62 -14.24 -8.52
N SER A 236 -11.34 -13.26 -9.09
CA SER A 236 -10.95 -12.58 -10.32
C SER A 236 -9.80 -11.59 -10.09
N GLU A 237 -9.08 -11.23 -11.15
CA GLU A 237 -8.01 -10.20 -11.07
C GLU A 237 -8.56 -8.83 -10.64
N GLU A 238 -9.78 -8.47 -11.07
CA GLU A 238 -10.48 -7.26 -10.60
C GLU A 238 -10.73 -7.32 -9.09
N ALA A 239 -11.27 -8.42 -8.57
CA ALA A 239 -11.52 -8.58 -7.14
C ALA A 239 -10.22 -8.51 -6.33
N ILE A 240 -9.14 -9.13 -6.82
CA ILE A 240 -7.82 -9.06 -6.21
C ILE A 240 -7.31 -7.61 -6.19
N ALA A 241 -7.40 -6.88 -7.30
CA ALA A 241 -6.95 -5.50 -7.38
C ALA A 241 -7.76 -4.57 -6.47
N LEU A 242 -9.07 -4.76 -6.36
CA LEU A 242 -9.92 -4.02 -5.42
C LEU A 242 -9.58 -4.31 -3.96
N ALA A 243 -9.33 -5.58 -3.61
CA ALA A 243 -8.90 -5.93 -2.26
C ALA A 243 -7.52 -5.37 -1.90
N ARG A 244 -6.59 -5.32 -2.87
CA ARG A 244 -5.29 -4.64 -2.69
C ARG A 244 -5.46 -3.16 -2.43
N ALA A 245 -6.31 -2.48 -3.20
CA ALA A 245 -6.59 -1.07 -3.00
C ALA A 245 -7.22 -0.81 -1.62
N ASP A 246 -8.14 -1.67 -1.19
CA ASP A 246 -8.74 -1.61 0.14
C ASP A 246 -7.71 -1.81 1.26
N TYR A 247 -6.81 -2.78 1.11
CA TYR A 247 -5.70 -2.99 2.04
C TYR A 247 -4.80 -1.75 2.14
N LEU A 248 -4.37 -1.20 1.01
CA LEU A 248 -3.52 0.00 0.95
C LEU A 248 -4.23 1.21 1.57
N TRP A 249 -5.51 1.39 1.29
CA TRP A 249 -6.34 2.45 1.87
C TRP A 249 -6.38 2.35 3.40
N GLN A 250 -6.62 1.15 3.93
CA GLN A 250 -6.64 0.90 5.37
C GLN A 250 -5.28 1.12 6.04
N GLN A 251 -4.17 0.99 5.30
CA GLN A 251 -2.83 1.35 5.77
C GLN A 251 -2.52 2.86 5.66
N GLY A 252 -3.46 3.69 5.18
CA GLY A 252 -3.24 5.12 4.95
C GLY A 252 -2.38 5.42 3.72
N LEU A 253 -2.24 4.46 2.80
CA LEU A 253 -1.45 4.56 1.56
C LEU A 253 -2.37 4.96 0.39
N GLU A 254 -3.01 6.11 0.53
CA GLU A 254 -4.09 6.58 -0.37
C GLU A 254 -3.63 6.66 -1.83
N THR A 255 -2.44 7.20 -2.07
CA THR A 255 -1.87 7.32 -3.43
C THR A 255 -1.66 5.96 -4.08
N ASP A 256 -1.20 4.97 -3.32
CA ASP A 256 -0.98 3.61 -3.81
C ASP A 256 -2.30 2.85 -4.04
N ALA A 257 -3.31 3.10 -3.20
CA ALA A 257 -4.66 2.57 -3.38
C ALA A 257 -5.27 3.09 -4.70
N TRP A 258 -5.18 4.40 -4.94
CA TRP A 258 -5.59 5.02 -6.20
C TRP A 258 -4.84 4.42 -7.40
N ALA A 259 -3.51 4.33 -7.33
CA ALA A 259 -2.70 3.74 -8.41
C ALA A 259 -3.09 2.29 -8.74
N THR A 260 -3.62 1.55 -7.76
CA THR A 260 -4.07 0.16 -7.93
C THR A 260 -5.41 0.08 -8.68
N VAL A 261 -6.34 1.01 -8.45
CA VAL A 261 -7.68 0.97 -9.08
C VAL A 261 -7.77 1.66 -10.42
N LEU A 262 -6.92 2.66 -10.69
CA LEU A 262 -6.99 3.43 -11.94
C LEU A 262 -6.97 2.56 -13.21
N PRO A 263 -6.10 1.53 -13.33
CA PRO A 263 -6.08 0.69 -14.52
C PRO A 263 -7.40 -0.08 -14.76
N LEU A 264 -8.19 -0.33 -13.71
CA LEU A 264 -9.46 -1.05 -13.81
C LEU A 264 -10.60 -0.19 -14.34
N GLN A 265 -10.43 1.14 -14.40
CA GLN A 265 -11.46 2.06 -14.86
C GLN A 265 -11.95 1.73 -16.28
N ASP A 266 -11.05 1.26 -17.15
CA ASP A 266 -11.41 0.87 -18.53
C ASP A 266 -12.07 -0.52 -18.60
N GLU A 267 -11.93 -1.33 -17.55
CA GLU A 267 -12.41 -2.71 -17.49
C GLU A 267 -13.75 -2.86 -16.77
N SER A 268 -14.06 -1.95 -15.82
CA SER A 268 -15.22 -2.04 -14.94
C SER A 268 -15.97 -0.71 -14.85
N ALA A 269 -17.23 -0.71 -15.31
CA ALA A 269 -18.08 0.48 -15.26
C ALA A 269 -18.38 0.95 -13.83
N GLU A 270 -18.42 0.02 -12.87
CA GLU A 270 -18.60 0.33 -11.46
C GLU A 270 -17.37 1.05 -10.89
N VAL A 271 -16.16 0.53 -11.16
CA VAL A 271 -14.91 1.20 -10.78
C VAL A 271 -14.79 2.56 -11.45
N ALA A 272 -15.15 2.67 -12.72
CA ALA A 272 -15.13 3.95 -13.43
C ALA A 272 -16.03 5.00 -12.76
N ALA A 273 -17.23 4.61 -12.33
CA ALA A 273 -18.14 5.49 -11.62
C ALA A 273 -17.59 5.88 -10.24
N ALA A 274 -17.01 4.93 -9.50
CA ALA A 274 -16.39 5.19 -8.20
C ALA A 274 -15.18 6.15 -8.31
N VAL A 275 -14.30 5.93 -9.29
CA VAL A 275 -13.16 6.82 -9.57
C VAL A 275 -13.63 8.23 -9.89
N GLN A 276 -14.65 8.36 -10.74
CA GLN A 276 -15.24 9.65 -11.09
C GLN A 276 -15.86 10.37 -9.89
N MET A 277 -16.59 9.65 -9.02
CA MET A 277 -17.16 10.25 -7.81
C MET A 277 -16.08 10.64 -6.81
N GLY A 278 -15.02 9.84 -6.64
CA GLY A 278 -13.88 10.25 -5.84
C GLY A 278 -13.22 11.52 -6.37
N TYR A 279 -13.06 11.66 -7.68
CA TYR A 279 -12.58 12.91 -8.28
C TYR A 279 -13.47 14.10 -7.93
N GLU A 280 -14.78 13.94 -8.02
CA GLU A 280 -15.76 14.97 -7.68
C GLU A 280 -15.79 15.27 -6.18
N GLN A 281 -15.58 14.29 -5.31
CA GLN A 281 -15.51 14.53 -3.87
C GLN A 281 -14.26 15.33 -3.49
N TRP A 282 -13.12 14.99 -4.08
CA TRP A 282 -11.85 15.65 -3.81
C TRP A 282 -11.77 17.06 -4.38
N CYS A 283 -12.29 17.24 -5.60
CA CYS A 283 -12.15 18.50 -6.34
C CYS A 283 -13.45 19.32 -6.42
N GLY A 284 -14.61 18.69 -6.30
CA GLY A 284 -15.95 19.28 -6.51
C GLY A 284 -16.56 19.96 -5.29
N GLY A 285 -15.99 19.80 -4.08
CA GLY A 285 -16.36 20.59 -2.90
C GLY A 285 -16.04 22.10 -3.00
N GLN A 286 -15.62 22.58 -4.17
CA GLN A 286 -15.26 23.97 -4.43
C GLN A 286 -16.36 24.79 -5.09
N GLY A 287 -17.66 24.47 -4.98
CA GLY A 287 -18.64 25.40 -5.52
C GLY A 287 -20.10 25.14 -5.19
N GLU A 288 -20.59 25.84 -4.17
CA GLU A 288 -21.88 26.56 -4.18
C GLU A 288 -21.80 27.81 -3.29
#